data_AF-A0A932VTT2-F1
#
_entry.id   AF-A0A932VTT2-F1
#
_cell.length_a   1.000
_cell.length_b   1.000
_cell.length_c   1.000
_cell.angle_alpha   90.00
_cell.angle_beta   90.00
_cell.angle_gamma   90.00
#
_symmetry.space_group_name_H-M   'P 1'
#
loop_
_entity.id
_entity.type
_entity.pdbx_description
1 polymer ?
#
loop_
_entity_poly.entity_id
_entity_poly.type
_entity_poly.pdbx_seq_one_letter_code
_entity_poly.pdbx_strand_id
1 'polypeptide(L)'
;MGFHICGFCDSGFDMGENRFSKISSGDVNLTFENGHKWVMPDMILHYVGDHNWLPPTDFVKDVMNDELAECDRSQTRSSCTSKIYDGERVGYLRGRVLPGGVVPEDFLEQLEFLMKIAGSTGMRVVTNGKVHRGL
;
A
#
# COMPACT_ATOMS: atom_id res chain seq x y z
N MET A 1 12.67 -2.05 17.30
CA MET A 1 12.21 -2.14 15.90
C MET A 1 10.83 -2.77 15.93
N GLY A 2 9.85 -2.16 15.28
CA GLY A 2 8.49 -2.70 15.20
C GLY A 2 8.37 -3.57 13.95
N PHE A 3 7.44 -4.51 13.98
CA PHE A 3 7.06 -5.28 12.80
C PHE A 3 5.54 -5.50 12.81
N HIS A 4 4.94 -5.55 11.62
CA HIS A 4 3.58 -5.99 11.44
C HIS A 4 3.57 -7.50 11.15
N ILE A 5 2.62 -8.19 11.75
CA ILE A 5 2.31 -9.59 11.48
C ILE A 5 0.92 -9.63 10.86
N CYS A 6 0.74 -10.43 9.82
CA CYS A 6 -0.59 -10.66 9.26
C CYS A 6 -1.54 -11.27 10.31
N GLY A 7 -2.66 -10.60 10.57
CA GLY A 7 -3.69 -11.09 11.49
C GLY A 7 -4.55 -12.23 10.92
N PHE A 8 -4.56 -12.44 9.60
CA PHE A 8 -5.32 -13.51 8.96
C PHE A 8 -4.57 -14.86 9.02
N CYS A 9 -3.26 -14.87 8.77
CA CYS A 9 -2.44 -16.08 8.96
C CYS A 9 -2.43 -16.54 10.43
N ASP A 10 -2.34 -15.62 11.39
CA ASP A 10 -2.27 -15.95 12.83
C ASP A 10 -3.60 -16.50 13.38
N SER A 11 -4.71 -16.23 12.68
CA SER A 11 -6.05 -16.73 13.05
C SER A 11 -6.41 -18.08 12.39
N GLY A 12 -5.45 -18.73 11.72
CA GLY A 12 -5.66 -20.05 11.11
C GLY A 12 -6.39 -20.02 9.76
N PHE A 13 -6.60 -18.85 9.17
CA PHE A 13 -7.07 -18.68 7.78
C PHE A 13 -5.91 -18.79 6.77
N ASP A 14 -4.90 -19.63 7.06
CA ASP A 14 -3.76 -19.81 6.18
C ASP A 14 -4.22 -20.57 4.93
N MET A 15 -4.34 -19.87 3.81
CA MET A 15 -4.89 -20.41 2.55
C MET A 15 -3.86 -21.16 1.70
N GLY A 16 -2.67 -21.48 2.24
CA GLY A 16 -1.64 -22.28 1.58
C GLY A 16 -0.26 -21.62 1.57
N GLU A 17 0.54 -21.89 0.54
CA GLU A 17 1.81 -21.18 0.31
C GLU A 17 1.52 -19.70 0.02
N ASN A 18 2.03 -18.81 0.86
CA ASN A 18 1.86 -17.37 0.70
C ASN A 18 2.77 -16.84 -0.41
N ARG A 19 2.23 -16.17 -1.43
CA ARG A 19 3.00 -15.55 -2.50
C ARG A 19 3.80 -14.35 -1.99
N PHE A 20 3.29 -13.66 -0.97
CA PHE A 20 3.92 -12.47 -0.38
C PHE A 20 4.26 -12.66 1.10
N SER A 21 5.12 -11.78 1.63
CA SER A 21 5.57 -11.88 3.03
C SER A 21 4.43 -11.57 4.01
N LYS A 22 4.19 -12.47 4.96
CA LYS A 22 3.25 -12.31 6.08
C LYS A 22 3.76 -11.44 7.24
N ILE A 23 5.02 -11.00 7.15
CA ILE A 23 5.66 -10.12 8.13
C ILE A 23 6.24 -8.92 7.38
N SER A 24 6.04 -7.74 7.97
CA SER A 24 6.52 -6.47 7.46
C SER A 24 7.31 -5.73 8.54
N SER A 25 8.39 -5.04 8.17
CA SER A 25 9.14 -4.14 9.07
C SER A 25 9.02 -2.67 8.67
N GLY A 26 8.19 -2.36 7.67
CA GLY A 26 8.09 -1.02 7.12
C GLY A 26 6.68 -0.64 6.69
N ASP A 27 6.43 0.66 6.76
CA ASP A 27 5.23 1.30 6.25
C ASP A 27 5.56 1.95 4.90
N VAL A 28 4.66 1.83 3.94
CA VAL A 28 4.70 2.51 2.66
C VAL A 28 3.67 3.64 2.64
N ASN A 29 4.11 4.79 2.17
CA ASN A 29 3.30 5.96 1.89
C ASN A 29 3.19 6.12 0.37
N LEU A 30 1.97 6.23 -0.15
CA LEU A 30 1.69 6.62 -1.53
C LEU A 30 0.88 7.90 -1.52
N THR A 31 1.36 8.90 -2.26
CA THR A 31 0.66 10.17 -2.50
C THR A 31 0.40 10.30 -3.99
N PHE A 32 -0.85 10.52 -4.38
CA PHE A 32 -1.28 10.67 -5.77
C PHE A 32 -1.44 12.15 -6.14
N GLU A 33 -1.48 12.48 -7.43
CA GLU A 33 -1.62 13.87 -7.92
C GLU A 33 -2.94 14.51 -7.50
N ASN A 34 -4.00 13.71 -7.29
CA ASN A 34 -5.25 14.18 -6.70
C ASN A 34 -5.15 14.61 -5.21
N GLY A 35 -3.97 14.47 -4.60
CA GLY A 35 -3.72 14.85 -3.21
C GLY A 35 -4.12 13.79 -2.18
N HIS A 36 -4.65 12.63 -2.61
CA HIS A 36 -4.90 11.52 -1.71
C HIS A 36 -3.58 10.89 -1.25
N LYS A 37 -3.50 10.64 0.06
CA LYS A 37 -2.38 9.97 0.70
C LYS A 37 -2.83 8.70 1.40
N TRP A 38 -2.13 7.61 1.12
CA TRP A 38 -2.38 6.27 1.65
C TRP A 38 -1.16 5.76 2.40
N VAL A 39 -1.39 5.30 3.63
CA VAL A 39 -0.36 4.73 4.50
C VAL A 39 -0.75 3.30 4.86
N MET A 40 0.17 2.37 4.63
CA MET A 40 -0.07 0.94 4.78
C MET A 40 1.22 0.17 5.06
N PRO A 41 1.16 -1.00 5.72
CA PRO A 41 2.34 -1.84 5.87
C PRO A 41 2.79 -2.38 4.49
N ASP A 42 4.08 -2.63 4.31
CA ASP A 42 4.62 -3.14 3.04
C ASP A 42 4.09 -4.55 2.65
N MET A 43 3.40 -5.23 3.57
CA MET A 43 2.67 -6.46 3.34
C MET A 43 1.26 -6.27 2.75
N ILE A 44 0.89 -5.09 2.25
CA ILE A 44 -0.41 -4.86 1.58
C ILE A 44 -0.67 -5.86 0.44
N LEU A 45 0.37 -6.26 -0.29
CA LEU A 45 0.28 -7.27 -1.36
C LEU A 45 -0.15 -8.63 -0.85
N HIS A 46 0.28 -9.01 0.36
CA HIS A 46 -0.13 -10.25 1.01
C HIS A 46 -1.62 -10.22 1.36
N TYR A 47 -2.14 -9.08 1.86
CA TYR A 47 -3.57 -8.96 2.13
C TYR A 47 -4.41 -9.12 0.86
N VAL A 48 -4.06 -8.40 -0.21
CA VAL A 48 -4.82 -8.43 -1.47
C VAL A 48 -4.66 -9.79 -2.17
N GLY A 49 -3.41 -10.24 -2.36
CA GLY A 49 -3.09 -11.39 -3.20
C GLY A 49 -3.24 -12.75 -2.52
N ASP A 50 -2.95 -12.87 -1.22
CA ASP A 50 -3.01 -14.17 -0.51
C ASP A 50 -4.30 -14.33 0.31
N HIS A 51 -4.91 -13.22 0.76
CA HIS A 51 -6.12 -13.26 1.59
C HIS A 51 -7.39 -12.75 0.89
N ASN A 52 -7.33 -12.38 -0.39
CA ASN A 52 -8.44 -11.76 -1.13
C ASN A 52 -9.06 -10.57 -0.38
N TRP A 53 -8.24 -9.84 0.39
CA TRP A 53 -8.70 -8.67 1.10
C TRP A 53 -9.14 -7.61 0.10
N LEU A 54 -10.34 -7.06 0.30
CA LEU A 54 -10.92 -6.07 -0.59
C LEU A 54 -10.58 -4.65 -0.09
N PRO A 55 -9.74 -3.90 -0.83
CA PRO A 55 -9.45 -2.52 -0.49
C PRO A 55 -10.66 -1.58 -0.60
N PRO A 56 -10.59 -0.41 0.05
CA PRO A 56 -11.53 0.67 -0.17
C PRO A 56 -11.60 1.07 -1.65
N THR A 57 -12.80 1.36 -2.16
CA THR A 57 -13.00 1.72 -3.58
C THR A 57 -12.13 2.90 -4.02
N ASP A 58 -11.97 3.90 -3.15
CA ASP A 58 -11.14 5.06 -3.49
C ASP A 58 -9.66 4.71 -3.61
N PHE A 59 -9.16 3.74 -2.82
CA PHE A 59 -7.80 3.25 -2.97
C PHE A 59 -7.61 2.58 -4.32
N VAL A 60 -8.58 1.75 -4.72
CA VAL A 60 -8.58 1.10 -6.04
C VAL A 60 -8.57 2.15 -7.13
N LYS A 61 -9.42 3.19 -7.03
CA LYS A 61 -9.46 4.26 -8.02
C LYS A 61 -8.13 5.00 -8.15
N ASP A 62 -7.52 5.35 -7.02
CA ASP A 62 -6.26 6.08 -7.01
C ASP A 62 -5.13 5.24 -7.63
N VAL A 63 -4.98 3.98 -7.22
CA VAL A 63 -3.96 3.07 -7.77
C VAL A 63 -4.13 2.83 -9.27
N MET A 64 -5.38 2.73 -9.74
CA MET A 64 -5.67 2.38 -11.14
C MET A 64 -5.70 3.57 -12.09
N ASN A 65 -6.11 4.76 -11.62
CA ASN A 65 -6.44 5.87 -12.52
C ASN A 65 -5.61 7.13 -12.27
N ASP A 66 -4.89 7.22 -11.16
CA ASP A 66 -4.17 8.43 -10.78
C ASP A 66 -2.64 8.26 -10.92
N GLU A 67 -1.93 9.37 -11.10
CA GLU A 67 -0.48 9.37 -11.21
C GLU A 67 0.14 9.46 -9.80
N LEU A 68 1.21 8.69 -9.57
CA LEU A 68 1.95 8.71 -8.32
C LEU A 68 2.78 9.99 -8.23
N ALA A 69 2.45 10.89 -7.31
CA ALA A 69 3.16 12.13 -7.08
C ALA A 69 4.39 11.94 -6.17
N GLU A 70 4.22 11.22 -5.06
CA GLU A 70 5.27 10.94 -4.10
C GLU A 70 5.09 9.54 -3.49
N CYS A 71 6.18 8.86 -3.21
CA CYS A 71 6.15 7.64 -2.41
C CYS A 71 7.39 7.49 -1.55
N ASP A 72 7.22 6.89 -0.39
CA ASP A 72 8.32 6.54 0.49
C ASP A 72 8.04 5.24 1.25
N ARG A 73 9.12 4.62 1.73
CA ARG A 73 9.07 3.52 2.68
C ARG A 73 9.83 3.92 3.93
N SER A 74 9.18 3.80 5.07
CA SER A 74 9.77 4.05 6.39
C SER A 74 9.82 2.78 7.22
N GLN A 75 10.77 2.66 8.16
CA GLN A 75 10.77 1.55 9.11
C GLN A 75 9.64 1.73 10.12
N THR A 76 8.92 0.65 10.40
CA THR A 76 7.88 0.63 11.43
C THR A 76 8.51 0.96 12.78
N ARG A 77 8.21 2.16 13.30
CA ARG A 77 8.74 2.58 14.60
C ARG A 77 7.97 1.84 15.68
N SER A 78 8.69 1.06 16.49
CA SER A 78 8.15 0.33 17.65
C SER A 78 7.70 1.29 18.76
N SER A 79 6.59 1.98 18.56
CA SER A 79 5.63 2.41 19.58
C SER A 79 4.42 3.04 18.87
N CYS A 80 3.29 3.02 19.56
CA CYS A 80 2.04 3.73 19.27
C CYS A 80 1.34 3.41 17.94
N THR A 81 0.24 2.66 18.08
CA THR A 81 -1.11 3.15 17.74
C THR A 81 -1.16 3.97 16.46
N SER A 82 -1.65 3.36 15.39
CA SER A 82 -2.42 3.99 14.32
C SER A 82 -2.33 5.52 14.38
N LYS A 83 -1.20 6.12 13.97
CA LYS A 83 -1.14 7.56 13.85
C LYS A 83 -2.00 7.85 12.63
N ILE A 84 -3.28 8.07 12.92
CA ILE A 84 -4.20 8.74 12.02
C ILE A 84 -3.63 10.15 11.95
N TYR A 85 -2.79 10.42 10.97
CA TYR A 85 -2.49 11.79 10.61
C TYR A 85 -3.80 12.39 10.11
N ASP A 86 -4.16 13.56 10.63
CA ASP A 86 -5.37 14.28 10.25
C ASP A 86 -5.41 14.43 8.71
N GLY A 87 -6.39 13.78 8.07
CA GLY A 87 -6.56 13.80 6.61
C GLY A 87 -5.96 12.63 5.82
N GLU A 88 -5.20 11.73 6.44
CA GLU A 88 -4.66 10.55 5.74
C GLU A 88 -5.70 9.43 5.66
N ARG A 89 -5.84 8.83 4.47
CA ARG A 89 -6.67 7.64 4.26
C ARG A 89 -5.89 6.44 4.81
N VAL A 90 -5.95 6.30 6.13
CA VAL A 90 -5.13 5.35 6.88
C VAL A 90 -5.63 3.93 6.67
N GLY A 91 -4.80 3.09 6.05
CA GLY A 91 -5.07 1.68 5.79
C GLY A 91 -4.42 0.74 6.82
N TYR A 92 -4.48 1.04 8.13
CA TYR A 92 -4.08 0.04 9.11
C TYR A 92 -5.13 -1.07 9.16
N LEU A 93 -4.78 -2.23 8.63
CA LEU A 93 -5.62 -3.41 8.43
C LEU A 93 -5.93 -4.14 9.75
N ARG A 94 -6.39 -3.40 10.77
CA ARG A 94 -6.98 -3.96 11.97
C ARG A 94 -8.51 -3.93 11.85
N GLY A 95 -9.06 -5.04 11.38
CA GLY A 95 -10.35 -5.54 11.84
C GLY A 95 -11.61 -4.87 11.29
N ARG A 96 -11.53 -4.00 10.28
CA ARG A 96 -12.72 -3.62 9.51
C ARG A 96 -12.49 -3.94 8.04
N VAL A 97 -13.05 -5.06 7.62
CA VAL A 97 -13.44 -5.28 6.23
C VAL A 97 -14.45 -4.17 5.92
N LEU A 98 -14.01 -3.09 5.29
CA LEU A 98 -14.95 -2.16 4.68
C LEU A 98 -15.59 -2.91 3.50
N PRO A 99 -16.91 -2.83 3.30
CA PRO A 99 -17.59 -3.55 2.23
C PRO A 99 -16.91 -3.20 0.90
N GLY A 100 -16.45 -4.27 0.24
CA GLY A 100 -15.32 -4.24 -0.67
C GLY A 100 -15.52 -3.38 -1.91
N GLY A 101 -14.44 -2.74 -2.33
CA GLY A 101 -14.31 -2.31 -3.72
C GLY A 101 -14.22 -3.52 -4.63
N VAL A 102 -14.74 -3.39 -5.86
CA VAL A 102 -14.40 -4.32 -6.94
C VAL A 102 -12.93 -4.11 -7.26
N VAL A 103 -12.14 -5.16 -7.15
CA VAL A 103 -10.71 -5.16 -7.49
C VAL A 103 -10.58 -5.61 -8.95
N PRO A 104 -10.15 -4.74 -9.89
CA PRO A 104 -9.84 -5.14 -11.26
C PRO A 104 -8.75 -6.22 -11.29
N GLU A 105 -8.74 -7.06 -12.32
CA GLU A 105 -7.73 -8.14 -12.48
C GLU A 105 -6.29 -7.58 -12.46
N ASP A 106 -6.08 -6.41 -13.07
CA ASP A 106 -4.76 -5.76 -13.17
C ASP A 106 -4.34 -4.99 -11.91
N PHE A 107 -5.22 -4.87 -10.90
CA PHE A 107 -4.95 -4.06 -9.71
C PHE A 107 -3.76 -4.58 -8.91
N LEU A 108 -3.64 -5.91 -8.75
CA LEU A 108 -2.55 -6.48 -7.99
C LEU A 108 -1.20 -6.23 -8.67
N GLU A 109 -1.15 -6.30 -9.99
CA GLU A 109 0.05 -6.00 -10.77
C GLU A 109 0.44 -4.52 -10.65
N GLN A 110 -0.53 -3.61 -10.78
CA GLN A 110 -0.31 -2.18 -10.62
C GLN A 110 0.15 -1.82 -9.21
N LEU A 111 -0.46 -2.42 -8.19
CA LEU A 111 -0.05 -2.23 -6.79
C LEU A 111 1.37 -2.78 -6.56
N GLU A 112 1.71 -3.95 -7.12
CA GLU A 112 3.05 -4.53 -7.04
C GLU A 112 4.10 -3.59 -7.69
N PHE A 113 3.76 -2.95 -8.81
CA PHE A 113 4.58 -1.95 -9.45
C PHE A 113 4.83 -0.72 -8.55
N LEU A 114 3.78 -0.13 -7.98
CA LEU A 114 3.90 1.02 -7.05
C LEU A 114 4.73 0.66 -5.81
N MET A 115 4.53 -0.54 -5.26
CA MET A 115 5.30 -1.04 -4.12
C MET A 115 6.78 -1.23 -4.44
N LYS A 116 7.11 -1.70 -5.66
CA LYS A 116 8.50 -1.76 -6.15
C LYS A 116 9.10 -0.37 -6.26
N ILE A 117 8.35 0.61 -6.78
CA ILE A 117 8.80 2.00 -6.83
C ILE A 117 9.11 2.48 -5.42
N ALA A 118 8.15 2.43 -4.48
CA ALA A 118 8.35 2.89 -3.11
C ALA A 118 9.53 2.21 -2.39
N GLY A 119 9.71 0.90 -2.60
CA GLY A 119 10.85 0.15 -2.07
C GLY A 119 12.20 0.60 -2.67
N SER A 120 12.20 1.00 -3.94
CA SER A 120 13.35 1.56 -4.65
C SER A 120 13.57 3.06 -4.39
N THR A 121 12.55 3.84 -4.02
CA THR A 121 12.66 5.28 -3.75
C THR A 121 13.40 5.57 -2.43
N GLY A 122 13.46 4.59 -1.52
CA GLY A 122 14.48 4.54 -0.46
C GLY A 122 15.93 4.59 -1.01
N MET A 123 16.10 4.40 -2.32
CA MET A 123 17.28 4.63 -3.15
C MET A 123 16.92 5.40 -4.44
N ARG A 124 16.41 6.64 -4.34
CA ARG A 124 16.30 7.63 -5.45
C ARG A 124 15.47 7.17 -6.65
N VAL A 125 14.25 7.69 -6.78
CA VAL A 125 13.62 7.83 -8.10
C VAL A 125 13.16 9.28 -8.29
N VAL A 126 13.98 10.02 -9.03
CA VAL A 126 13.56 11.24 -9.75
C VAL A 126 12.78 10.72 -10.95
N THR A 127 11.45 10.85 -10.94
CA THR A 127 10.69 10.66 -12.18
C THR A 127 10.91 11.88 -13.07
N ASN A 128 11.31 11.61 -14.30
CA ASN A 128 11.68 12.60 -15.32
C ASN A 128 10.58 13.65 -15.49
N GLY A 129 10.97 14.92 -15.40
CA GLY A 129 10.11 16.04 -15.79
C GLY A 129 9.60 15.89 -17.22
N LYS A 130 8.29 16.05 -17.39
CA LYS A 130 7.70 16.37 -18.70
C LYS A 130 8.28 17.70 -19.17
N VAL A 131 9.28 17.64 -20.03
CA VAL A 131 9.74 18.77 -20.84
C VAL A 131 8.62 19.09 -21.82
N HIS A 132 7.75 20.04 -21.48
CA HIS A 132 6.91 20.69 -22.47
C HIS A 132 7.76 21.69 -23.25
N ARG A 133 8.33 21.20 -24.37
CA ARG A 133 8.71 22.01 -25.53
C ARG A 133 7.44 22.34 -26.33
N GLY A 134 7.30 23.59 -26.74
CA GLY A 134 6.29 24.05 -27.70
C GLY A 134 5.89 25.47 -27.34
N LEU A 135 6.70 26.45 -27.74
CA LEU A 135 6.63 27.25 -28.98
C LEU A 135 5.89 28.56 -28.73
#